data_AF-A0A1H3TBV6-F1
#
_entry.id   AF-A0A1H3TBV6-F1
#
_cell.length_a   1.000
_cell.length_b   1.000
_cell.length_c   1.000
_cell.angle_alpha   90.00
_cell.angle_beta   90.00
_cell.angle_gamma   90.00
#
_symmetry.space_group_name_H-M   'P 1'
#
loop_
_entity.id
_entity.type
_entity.pdbx_description
1 polymer ?
#
loop_
_entity_poly.entity_id
_entity_poly.type
_entity_poly.pdbx_seq_one_letter_code
_entity_poly.pdbx_strand_id
1 'polypeptide(L)'
;MPTTEPSALRERLRRTLRDALRARDAVAAGALRSAISAIDNAEAVPVERDGRLSLNPLGAVGVGAAEAVRRTLDDDEILRIVRAEVADRMAAASQYERLGQVDAAGRMRSGAELLAAIAADAR
;
A
#
# COMPACT_ATOMS: atom_id res chain seq x y z
N MET A 1 6.59 -8.93 26.39
CA MET A 1 6.39 -7.76 25.52
C MET A 1 6.35 -8.29 24.10
N PRO A 2 5.30 -8.10 23.29
CA PRO A 2 5.40 -8.49 21.90
C PRO A 2 6.33 -7.49 21.23
N THR A 3 7.51 -7.96 20.84
CA THR A 3 8.46 -7.23 20.02
C THR A 3 7.78 -6.90 18.69
N THR A 4 7.68 -5.61 18.41
CA THR A 4 7.20 -5.04 17.14
C THR A 4 8.19 -5.41 16.03
N GLU A 5 8.13 -6.64 15.55
CA GLU A 5 8.74 -7.00 14.28
C GLU A 5 8.04 -6.19 13.17
N PRO A 6 8.76 -5.68 12.15
CA PRO A 6 8.09 -5.21 10.94
C PRO A 6 7.22 -6.37 10.44
N SER A 7 5.91 -6.14 10.31
CA SER A 7 4.91 -7.18 10.02
C SER A 7 5.43 -8.20 9.01
N ALA A 8 5.23 -9.49 9.26
CA ALA A 8 5.77 -10.56 8.42
C ALA A 8 5.43 -10.37 6.93
N LEU A 9 4.26 -9.78 6.66
CA LEU A 9 3.79 -9.36 5.34
C LEU A 9 4.64 -8.22 4.74
N ARG A 10 4.95 -7.16 5.50
CA ARG A 10 5.83 -6.07 5.05
C ARG A 10 7.22 -6.58 4.70
N GLU A 11 7.82 -7.42 5.54
CA GLU A 11 9.14 -7.97 5.21
C GLU A 11 9.08 -8.89 3.99
N ARG A 12 7.99 -9.65 3.81
CA ARG A 12 7.80 -10.44 2.59
C ARG A 12 7.71 -9.57 1.34
N LEU A 13 6.91 -8.49 1.35
CA LEU A 13 6.83 -7.54 0.24
C LEU A 13 8.22 -6.97 -0.11
N ARG A 14 8.99 -6.58 0.90
CA ARG A 14 10.36 -6.04 0.71
C ARG A 14 11.33 -7.10 0.17
N ARG A 15 11.27 -8.34 0.66
CA ARG A 15 12.05 -9.47 0.11
C ARG A 15 11.71 -9.71 -1.35
N THR A 16 10.43 -9.88 -1.68
CA THR A 16 9.99 -10.14 -3.05
C THR A 16 10.34 -8.99 -3.99
N LEU A 17 10.32 -7.73 -3.50
CA LEU A 17 10.79 -6.59 -4.30
C LEU A 17 12.27 -6.72 -4.66
N ARG A 18 13.12 -7.12 -3.71
CA ARG A 18 14.55 -7.34 -4.00
C ARG A 18 14.74 -8.43 -5.05
N ASP A 19 13.97 -9.50 -4.99
CA ASP A 19 14.05 -10.59 -5.96
C ASP A 19 13.54 -10.19 -7.35
N ALA A 20 12.43 -9.45 -7.43
CA ALA A 20 11.93 -8.88 -8.67
C ALA A 20 12.95 -7.94 -9.35
N LEU A 21 13.62 -7.10 -8.56
CA LEU A 21 14.67 -6.21 -9.07
C LEU A 21 15.88 -6.98 -9.61
N ARG A 22 16.28 -8.07 -8.95
CA ARG A 22 17.35 -8.96 -9.45
C ARG A 22 16.95 -9.66 -10.75
N ALA A 23 15.71 -10.11 -10.84
CA ALA A 23 15.14 -10.73 -12.04
C ALA A 23 14.84 -9.73 -13.17
N ARG A 24 15.01 -8.42 -12.92
CA ARG A 24 14.64 -7.33 -13.84
C ARG A 24 13.16 -7.36 -14.25
N ASP A 25 12.30 -7.86 -13.37
CA ASP A 25 10.86 -7.85 -13.56
C ASP A 25 10.29 -6.48 -13.19
N ALA A 26 10.13 -5.64 -14.20
CA ALA A 26 9.61 -4.29 -14.04
C ALA A 26 8.13 -4.26 -13.58
N VAL A 27 7.35 -5.27 -13.97
CA VAL A 27 5.91 -5.36 -13.64
C VAL A 27 5.77 -5.68 -12.16
N ALA A 28 6.45 -6.73 -11.70
CA ALA A 28 6.47 -7.09 -10.29
C ALA A 28 7.05 -5.97 -9.43
N ALA A 29 8.17 -5.38 -9.84
CA ALA A 29 8.80 -4.30 -9.08
C ALA A 29 7.92 -3.05 -8.97
N GLY A 30 7.19 -2.69 -10.03
CA GLY A 30 6.21 -1.60 -9.99
C GLY A 30 5.06 -1.87 -9.02
N ALA A 31 4.47 -3.07 -9.11
CA ALA A 31 3.37 -3.48 -8.24
C ALA A 31 3.77 -3.48 -6.76
N LEU A 32 4.95 -4.03 -6.44
CA LEU A 32 5.47 -4.14 -5.08
C LEU A 32 5.84 -2.78 -4.48
N ARG A 33 6.47 -1.88 -5.27
CA ARG A 33 6.79 -0.53 -4.82
C ARG A 33 5.54 0.25 -4.46
N SER A 34 4.52 0.23 -5.32
CA SER A 34 3.28 0.94 -5.05
C SER A 34 2.57 0.41 -3.81
N ALA A 35 2.55 -0.92 -3.59
CA ALA A 35 2.02 -1.51 -2.36
C ALA A 35 2.79 -1.06 -1.10
N ILE A 36 4.13 -1.08 -1.15
CA ILE A 36 4.97 -0.62 -0.03
C ILE A 36 4.72 0.88 0.24
N SER A 37 4.67 1.70 -0.81
CA SER A 37 4.37 3.12 -0.68
C SER A 37 2.97 3.39 -0.12
N ALA A 38 1.96 2.61 -0.49
CA ALA A 38 0.62 2.74 0.08
C ALA A 38 0.60 2.46 1.60
N ILE A 39 1.38 1.47 2.05
CA ILE A 39 1.54 1.17 3.47
C ILE A 39 2.29 2.31 4.17
N ASP A 40 3.42 2.76 3.61
CA ASP A 40 4.22 3.85 4.18
C ASP A 40 3.41 5.16 4.27
N ASN A 41 2.56 5.45 3.27
CA ASN A 41 1.65 6.59 3.28
C ASN A 41 0.56 6.46 4.37
N ALA A 42 0.03 5.25 4.58
CA ALA A 42 -0.97 5.02 5.63
C ALA A 42 -0.40 5.19 7.04
N GLU A 43 0.90 4.93 7.25
CA GLU A 43 1.61 5.23 8.50
C GLU A 43 1.85 6.73 8.71
N ALA A 44 1.91 7.51 7.62
CA ALA A 44 2.20 8.93 7.64
C ALA A 44 0.97 9.81 7.89
N VAL A 45 -0.25 9.30 7.73
CA VAL A 45 -1.50 10.06 7.93
C VAL A 45 -2.02 9.90 9.37
N PRO A 46 -2.09 10.96 10.19
CA PRO A 46 -2.77 10.91 11.48
C PRO A 46 -4.26 10.62 11.27
N VAL A 47 -4.78 9.60 11.96
CA VAL A 47 -6.23 9.34 12.00
C VAL A 47 -6.91 10.37 12.90
N GLU A 48 -7.14 11.56 12.38
CA GLU A 48 -8.14 12.50 12.92
C GLU A 48 -9.53 11.91 12.67
N ARG A 49 -9.90 10.90 13.46
CA ARG A 49 -11.25 10.38 13.56
C ARG A 49 -11.67 10.34 15.01
N ASP A 50 -11.89 11.54 15.56
CA ASP A 50 -13.04 11.74 16.42
C ASP A 50 -13.69 13.08 16.09
N GLY A 51 -15.00 13.06 15.92
CA GLY A 51 -15.72 14.10 15.21
C GLY A 51 -15.80 15.43 15.95
N ARG A 52 -15.67 16.53 15.20
CA ARG A 52 -16.64 17.65 15.11
C ARG A 52 -16.05 18.77 14.28
N LEU A 53 -16.83 19.20 13.29
CA LEU A 53 -16.84 20.50 12.64
C LEU A 53 -15.83 21.52 13.20
N SER A 54 -14.82 21.90 12.42
CA SER A 54 -14.19 23.21 12.55
C SER A 54 -14.11 23.87 11.19
N LEU A 55 -15.20 24.57 10.87
CA LEU A 55 -15.15 25.70 9.96
C LEU A 55 -14.33 26.77 10.66
N ASN A 56 -13.10 27.02 10.22
CA ASN A 56 -12.51 28.35 10.41
C ASN A 56 -11.54 28.69 9.28
N PRO A 57 -11.82 29.74 8.48
CA PRO A 57 -10.84 30.34 7.60
C PRO A 57 -10.02 31.35 8.41
N LEU A 58 -8.73 31.48 8.09
CA LEU A 58 -7.73 32.44 8.61
C LEU A 58 -6.91 31.99 9.82
N GLY A 59 -5.63 31.70 9.53
CA GLY A 59 -4.48 32.11 10.34
C GLY A 59 -4.31 31.51 11.73
N ALA A 60 -3.54 30.43 11.83
CA ALA A 60 -2.72 30.16 13.00
C ALA A 60 -1.46 29.40 12.58
N VAL A 61 -0.33 30.12 12.50
CA VAL A 61 1.02 29.53 12.53
C VAL A 61 1.20 28.99 13.94
N GLY A 62 0.75 27.75 14.15
CA GLY A 62 1.03 26.98 15.34
C GLY A 62 2.21 26.06 15.04
N VAL A 63 3.34 26.33 15.69
CA VAL A 63 4.46 25.39 15.85
C VAL A 63 3.92 24.20 16.64
N GLY A 64 3.21 23.33 15.96
CA GLY A 64 2.71 22.06 16.48
C GLY A 64 3.81 21.05 16.31
N ALA A 65 4.30 20.55 17.44
CA ALA A 65 5.19 19.40 17.53
C ALA A 65 4.81 18.34 16.48
N ALA A 66 5.58 18.29 15.39
CA ALA A 66 5.46 17.30 14.32
C ALA A 66 6.00 15.94 14.79
N GLU A 67 5.63 15.57 16.01
CA GLU A 67 5.77 14.26 16.60
C GLU A 67 4.41 13.57 16.47
N ALA A 68 3.90 13.53 15.23
CA ALA A 68 2.90 12.55 14.86
C ALA A 68 3.59 11.19 15.05
N VAL A 69 3.37 10.61 16.23
CA VAL A 69 3.79 9.26 16.58
C VAL A 69 3.38 8.37 15.40
N ARG A 70 4.37 7.99 14.58
CA ARG A 70 4.18 7.11 13.43
C ARG A 70 3.43 5.88 13.95
N ARG A 71 2.15 5.77 13.60
CA ARG A 71 1.32 4.66 14.04
C ARG A 71 1.88 3.40 13.39
N THR A 72 2.31 2.45 14.20
CA THR A 72 2.63 1.12 13.68
C THR A 72 1.31 0.52 13.23
N LEU A 73 1.14 0.28 11.93
CA LEU A 73 -0.02 -0.43 11.42
C LEU A 73 0.01 -1.87 11.93
N ASP A 74 -1.15 -2.35 12.39
CA ASP A 74 -1.28 -3.77 12.71
C ASP A 74 -1.29 -4.62 11.42
N ASP A 75 -1.08 -5.93 11.57
CA ASP A 75 -0.99 -6.86 10.44
C ASP A 75 -2.29 -6.89 9.61
N ASP A 76 -3.45 -6.69 10.24
CA ASP A 76 -4.75 -6.65 9.58
C ASP A 76 -4.93 -5.36 8.76
N GLU A 77 -4.41 -4.24 9.22
CA GLU A 77 -4.37 -2.96 8.51
C GLU A 77 -3.49 -3.06 7.27
N ILE A 78 -2.30 -3.66 7.40
CA ILE A 78 -1.39 -3.88 6.28
C ILE A 78 -2.03 -4.83 5.26
N LEU A 79 -2.66 -5.92 5.71
CA LEU A 79 -3.37 -6.85 4.84
C LEU A 79 -4.53 -6.17 4.10
N ARG A 80 -5.27 -5.28 4.77
CA ARG A 80 -6.36 -4.51 4.16
C ARG A 80 -5.85 -3.57 3.06
N ILE A 81 -4.74 -2.89 3.31
CA ILE A 81 -4.11 -2.01 2.31
C ILE A 81 -3.67 -2.81 1.09
N VAL A 82 -2.99 -3.95 1.29
CA VAL A 82 -2.56 -4.82 0.18
C VAL A 82 -3.76 -5.35 -0.62
N ARG A 83 -4.86 -5.72 0.04
CA ARG A 83 -6.09 -6.16 -0.64
C ARG A 83 -6.76 -5.05 -1.44
N ALA A 84 -6.77 -3.81 -0.94
CA ALA A 84 -7.25 -2.66 -1.69
C ALA A 84 -6.39 -2.44 -2.95
N GLU A 85 -5.07 -2.53 -2.80
CA GLU A 85 -4.11 -2.36 -3.89
C GLU A 85 -4.25 -3.42 -5.00
N VAL A 86 -4.63 -4.67 -4.63
CA VAL A 86 -5.02 -5.74 -5.56
C VAL A 86 -6.31 -5.37 -6.30
N ALA A 87 -7.34 -4.91 -5.59
CA ALA A 87 -8.62 -4.55 -6.19
C ALA A 87 -8.47 -3.39 -7.19
N ASP A 88 -7.68 -2.37 -6.85
CA ASP A 88 -7.41 -1.21 -7.70
C ASP A 88 -6.70 -1.60 -9.00
N ARG A 89 -5.72 -2.52 -8.92
CA ARG A 89 -5.07 -3.07 -10.13
C ARG A 89 -6.02 -3.85 -11.01
N MET A 90 -6.89 -4.68 -10.42
CA MET A 90 -7.88 -5.43 -11.18
C MET A 90 -8.88 -4.49 -11.87
N ALA A 91 -9.32 -3.44 -11.17
CA ALA A 91 -10.17 -2.41 -11.76
C ALA A 91 -9.48 -1.67 -12.91
N ALA A 92 -8.20 -1.31 -12.75
CA ALA A 92 -7.40 -0.70 -13.81
C ALA A 92 -7.20 -1.66 -15.01
N ALA A 93 -6.96 -2.94 -14.76
CA ALA A 93 -6.89 -3.95 -15.82
C ALA A 93 -8.16 -4.00 -16.65
N SER A 94 -9.33 -4.05 -16.00
CA SER A 94 -10.61 -4.01 -16.69
C SER A 94 -10.84 -2.71 -17.46
N GLN A 95 -10.33 -1.57 -16.98
CA GLN A 95 -10.37 -0.31 -17.73
C GLN A 95 -9.52 -0.39 -19.00
N TYR A 96 -8.28 -0.88 -18.90
CA TYR A 96 -7.40 -1.04 -20.05
C TYR A 96 -7.95 -2.03 -21.09
N GLU A 97 -8.56 -3.13 -20.65
CA GLU A 97 -9.25 -4.09 -21.52
C GLU A 97 -10.38 -3.42 -22.33
N ARG A 98 -11.22 -2.61 -21.68
CA ARG A 98 -12.27 -1.86 -22.38
C ARG A 98 -11.74 -0.86 -23.41
N LEU A 99 -10.52 -0.37 -23.22
CA LEU A 99 -9.83 0.54 -24.14
C LEU A 99 -9.02 -0.21 -25.21
N GLY A 100 -9.09 -1.54 -25.27
CA GLY A 100 -8.32 -2.37 -26.22
C GLY A 100 -6.82 -2.47 -25.89
N GLN A 101 -6.39 -2.00 -24.72
CA GLN A 101 -4.99 -2.02 -24.30
C GLN A 101 -4.65 -3.32 -23.57
N VAL A 102 -4.70 -4.44 -24.29
CA VAL A 102 -4.57 -5.80 -23.74
C VAL A 102 -3.26 -6.01 -22.98
N ASP A 103 -2.13 -5.53 -23.50
CA ASP A 103 -0.83 -5.67 -22.82
C ASP A 103 -0.77 -4.90 -21.50
N ALA A 104 -1.35 -3.71 -21.44
CA ALA A 104 -1.40 -2.92 -20.21
C ALA A 104 -2.30 -3.58 -19.17
N ALA A 105 -3.44 -4.11 -19.60
CA ALA A 105 -4.31 -4.90 -18.74
C ALA A 105 -3.63 -6.15 -18.19
N GLY A 106 -2.88 -6.87 -19.04
CA GLY A 106 -2.10 -8.04 -18.64
C GLY A 106 -1.08 -7.71 -17.55
N ARG A 107 -0.32 -6.62 -17.70
CA ARG A 107 0.63 -6.16 -16.68
C ARG A 107 -0.06 -5.84 -15.35
N MET A 108 -1.22 -5.17 -15.39
CA MET A 108 -1.99 -4.86 -14.19
C MET A 108 -2.50 -6.13 -13.49
N ARG A 109 -3.00 -7.13 -14.25
CA ARG A 109 -3.43 -8.43 -13.71
C ARG A 109 -2.29 -9.19 -13.07
N SER A 110 -1.16 -9.33 -13.75
CA SER A 110 0.01 -10.02 -13.19
C SER A 110 0.51 -9.36 -11.90
N GLY A 111 0.50 -8.02 -11.84
CA GLY A 111 0.83 -7.30 -10.61
C GLY A 111 -0.18 -7.55 -9.48
N ALA A 112 -1.47 -7.62 -9.78
CA ALA A 112 -2.52 -7.91 -8.79
C ALA A 112 -2.41 -9.35 -8.26
N GLU A 113 -2.22 -10.32 -9.14
CA GLU A 113 -2.08 -11.74 -8.80
C GLU A 113 -0.87 -11.98 -7.88
N LEU A 114 0.26 -11.34 -8.17
CA LEU A 114 1.44 -11.40 -7.32
C LEU A 114 1.16 -10.87 -5.90
N LEU A 115 0.53 -9.70 -5.79
CA LEU A 115 0.20 -9.11 -4.49
C LEU A 115 -0.81 -9.97 -3.71
N ALA A 116 -1.79 -10.55 -4.41
CA ALA A 116 -2.77 -11.44 -3.80
C ALA A 116 -2.12 -12.73 -3.25
N ALA A 117 -1.17 -13.32 -4.00
CA ALA A 117 -0.43 -14.50 -3.55
C ALA A 117 0.38 -14.20 -2.27
N ILE A 118 1.11 -13.08 -2.25
CA ILE A 118 1.90 -12.66 -1.07
C ILE A 118 1.01 -12.46 0.16
N ALA A 119 -0.18 -11.90 -0.03
CA ALA A 119 -1.17 -11.66 1.04
C ALA A 119 -1.85 -12.94 1.53
N ALA A 120 -1.99 -13.96 0.69
CA ALA A 120 -2.57 -15.25 1.07
C ALA A 120 -1.61 -16.09 1.94
N ASP A 121 -0.30 -16.02 1.64
CA ASP A 121 0.74 -16.75 2.36
C ASP A 121 1.05 -16.17 3.76
N ALA A 122 0.42 -15.06 4.15
CA ALA A 122 0.66 -14.36 5.42
C ALA A 122 -0.18 -14.92 6.59
N ARG A 123 -0.85 -16.06 6.37
CA ARG A 123 -1.65 -16.79 7.37
C ARG A 123 -0.83 -17.83 8.12
#